data_AF-A0A923HYJ3-F1
#
_entry.id   AF-A0A923HYJ3-F1
#
_cell.length_a   1.000
_cell.length_b   1.000
_cell.length_c   1.000
_cell.angle_alpha   90.00
_cell.angle_beta   90.00
_cell.angle_gamma   90.00
#
_symmetry.space_group_name_H-M   'P 1'
#
loop_
_entity.id
_entity.type
_entity.pdbx_description
1 polymer ?
#
loop_
_entity_poly.entity_id
_entity_poly.type
_entity_poly.pdbx_seq_one_letter_code
_entity_poly.pdbx_strand_id
1 'polypeptide(L)'
;MRSILTFAVFSACLALSSSDVLADCQQQHAFVQSEGKDVDNWVVKPGEVHKITLLKGTQLGLQISPATAEKYRELLKKTGQKEFPELVEISIFDLSPSTPTLLSHTWGGANSRQGYGSLSGAAIEIMFIKPQCVKLEELK
;
A
#
# COMPACT_ATOMS: atom_id res chain seq x y z
N MET A 1 -30.87 -62.58 5.81
CA MET A 1 -31.94 -61.70 5.28
C MET A 1 -32.12 -60.56 6.29
N ARG A 2 -32.00 -59.25 6.06
CA ARG A 2 -31.85 -58.31 4.92
C ARG A 2 -31.07 -57.12 5.51
N SER A 3 -29.85 -56.78 5.06
CA SER A 3 -29.52 -55.77 4.02
C SER A 3 -30.46 -54.57 3.96
N ILE A 4 -30.03 -53.40 4.46
CA ILE A 4 -30.35 -52.07 3.89
C ILE A 4 -29.10 -51.19 4.04
N LEU A 5 -28.43 -51.01 2.90
CA LEU A 5 -27.47 -49.95 2.59
C LEU A 5 -28.21 -48.60 2.56
N THR A 6 -27.71 -47.59 3.25
CA THR A 6 -28.13 -46.20 3.04
C THR A 6 -26.88 -45.36 2.77
N PHE A 7 -26.59 -45.14 1.49
CA PHE A 7 -25.59 -44.18 1.04
C PHE A 7 -26.17 -42.77 1.13
N ALA A 8 -25.66 -41.95 2.05
CA ALA A 8 -25.89 -40.51 2.03
C ALA A 8 -24.78 -39.86 1.18
N VAL A 9 -25.12 -39.50 -0.05
CA VAL A 9 -24.26 -38.68 -0.91
C VAL A 9 -24.37 -37.23 -0.43
N PHE A 10 -23.43 -36.79 0.40
CA PHE A 10 -23.24 -35.37 0.68
C PHE A 10 -22.53 -34.74 -0.52
N SER A 11 -23.33 -34.18 -1.44
CA SER A 11 -22.84 -33.30 -2.49
C SER A 11 -22.49 -31.95 -1.86
N ALA A 12 -21.26 -31.82 -1.39
CA ALA A 12 -20.72 -30.53 -0.97
C ALA A 12 -20.47 -29.68 -2.22
N CYS A 13 -21.37 -28.73 -2.48
CA CYS A 13 -21.12 -27.64 -3.41
C CYS A 13 -19.88 -26.87 -2.94
N LEU A 14 -18.78 -27.00 -3.69
CA LEU A 14 -17.66 -26.07 -3.64
C LEU A 14 -18.15 -24.70 -4.13
N ALA A 15 -18.61 -23.86 -3.20
CA ALA A 15 -18.77 -22.44 -3.47
C ALA A 15 -17.36 -21.85 -3.62
N LEU A 16 -16.90 -21.71 -4.87
CA LEU A 16 -15.74 -20.89 -5.20
C LEU A 16 -16.14 -19.43 -4.90
N SER A 17 -15.74 -18.96 -3.73
CA SER A 17 -15.90 -17.57 -3.29
C SER A 17 -15.12 -16.64 -4.22
N SER A 18 -15.82 -15.89 -5.06
CA SER A 18 -15.31 -14.86 -5.96
C SER A 18 -14.90 -13.56 -5.24
N SER A 19 -14.33 -13.67 -4.04
CA SER A 19 -14.09 -12.54 -3.14
C SER A 19 -12.74 -11.82 -3.36
N ASP A 20 -11.85 -12.33 -4.21
CA ASP A 20 -10.46 -11.85 -4.24
C ASP A 20 -10.19 -10.71 -5.22
N VAL A 21 -10.96 -10.59 -6.30
CA VAL A 21 -10.66 -9.57 -7.34
C VAL A 21 -10.91 -8.16 -6.82
N LEU A 22 -12.02 -7.91 -6.12
CA LEU A 22 -12.33 -6.57 -5.59
C LEU A 22 -11.45 -6.17 -4.40
N ALA A 23 -10.94 -7.13 -3.63
CA ALA A 23 -10.02 -6.86 -2.53
C ALA A 23 -8.67 -6.36 -3.04
N ASP A 24 -8.19 -6.90 -4.16
CA ASP A 24 -6.95 -6.49 -4.84
C ASP A 24 -7.02 -5.02 -5.33
N CYS A 25 -8.20 -4.60 -5.80
CA CYS A 25 -8.46 -3.25 -6.32
C CYS A 25 -8.36 -2.11 -5.29
N GLN A 26 -8.28 -2.43 -4.00
CA GLN A 26 -8.12 -1.43 -2.94
C GLN A 26 -6.70 -1.45 -2.37
N GLN A 27 -5.86 -2.39 -2.80
CA GLN A 27 -4.50 -2.53 -2.31
C GLN A 27 -3.61 -1.44 -2.89
N GLN A 28 -2.90 -0.76 -2.00
CA GLN A 28 -1.85 0.16 -2.37
C GLN A 28 -0.55 -0.64 -2.50
N HIS A 29 0.08 -0.58 -3.66
CA HIS A 29 1.43 -1.09 -3.87
C HIS A 29 2.44 0.04 -3.76
N ALA A 30 3.61 -0.29 -3.22
CA ALA A 30 4.77 0.59 -3.18
C ALA A 30 5.98 -0.13 -3.82
N PHE A 31 6.73 0.61 -4.63
CA PHE A 31 7.95 0.15 -5.27
C PHE A 31 9.05 1.15 -4.90
N VAL A 32 10.18 0.66 -4.38
CA VAL A 32 11.29 1.51 -3.96
C VAL A 32 12.48 1.28 -4.86
N GLN A 33 13.04 2.39 -5.33
CA GLN A 33 14.29 2.41 -6.07
C GLN A 33 15.34 3.24 -5.33
N SER A 34 16.61 2.87 -5.49
CA SER A 34 17.77 3.65 -5.03
C SER A 34 18.89 3.51 -6.04
N GLU A 35 19.55 4.62 -6.39
CA GLU A 35 20.62 4.65 -7.41
C GLU A 35 20.20 4.01 -8.75
N GLY A 36 18.91 4.15 -9.11
CA GLY A 36 18.34 3.57 -10.34
C GLY A 36 18.11 2.06 -10.30
N LYS A 37 18.23 1.41 -9.15
CA LYS A 37 17.98 -0.03 -8.96
C LYS A 37 16.77 -0.26 -8.07
N ASP A 38 16.02 -1.31 -8.39
CA ASP A 38 14.94 -1.79 -7.53
C ASP A 38 15.52 -2.30 -6.20
N VAL A 39 14.97 -1.80 -5.10
CA VAL A 39 15.33 -2.17 -3.74
C VAL A 39 14.30 -3.14 -3.18
N ASP A 40 13.02 -2.79 -3.30
CA ASP A 40 11.92 -3.58 -2.76
C ASP A 40 10.58 -3.21 -3.41
N ASN A 41 9.60 -4.09 -3.26
CA ASN A 41 8.20 -3.83 -3.59
C ASN A 41 7.27 -4.61 -2.65
N TRP A 42 6.17 -3.99 -2.24
CA TRP A 42 5.22 -4.65 -1.34
C TRP A 42 3.81 -4.09 -1.46
N VAL A 43 2.84 -4.85 -0.94
CA VAL A 43 1.49 -4.37 -0.66
C VAL A 43 1.50 -3.63 0.67
N VAL A 44 1.18 -2.35 0.61
CA VAL A 44 1.11 -1.46 1.78
C VAL A 44 0.00 -1.91 2.72
N LYS A 45 0.38 -2.15 3.96
CA LYS A 45 -0.54 -2.28 5.09
C LYS A 45 -0.57 -0.94 5.85
N PRO A 46 -1.72 -0.24 5.89
CA PRO A 46 -1.83 1.06 6.53
C PRO A 46 -1.22 1.12 7.94
N GLY A 47 -0.30 2.07 8.14
CA GLY A 47 0.33 2.32 9.44
C GLY A 47 1.39 1.28 9.86
N GLU A 48 1.65 0.24 9.08
CA GLU A 48 2.74 -0.69 9.33
C GLU A 48 4.07 -0.08 8.86
N VAL A 49 5.14 -0.26 9.65
CA VAL A 49 6.50 0.12 9.24
C VAL A 49 7.11 -1.03 8.45
N HIS A 50 7.20 -0.85 7.13
CA HIS A 50 7.90 -1.77 6.24
C HIS A 50 9.41 -1.48 6.26
N LYS A 51 10.23 -2.50 6.43
CA LYS A 51 11.68 -2.33 6.53
C LYS A 51 12.33 -2.60 5.19
N ILE A 52 13.21 -1.68 4.77
CA ILE A 52 14.04 -1.86 3.57
C ILE A 52 15.52 -1.72 3.94
N THR A 53 16.37 -2.38 3.18
CA THR A 53 17.83 -2.26 3.31
C THR A 53 18.39 -1.72 2.00
N LEU A 54 19.02 -0.55 2.07
CA LEU A 54 19.66 0.08 0.93
C LEU A 54 21.05 -0.52 0.67
N LEU A 55 21.65 -0.12 -0.46
CA LEU A 55 23.04 -0.42 -0.75
C LEU A 55 23.92 0.09 0.39
N LYS A 56 24.94 -0.69 0.78
CA LYS A 56 25.84 -0.46 1.93
C LYS A 56 25.21 -0.71 3.32
N GLY A 57 24.00 -1.26 3.38
CA GLY A 57 23.42 -1.79 4.62
C GLY A 57 22.63 -0.77 5.45
N THR A 58 22.42 0.46 4.96
CA THR A 58 21.54 1.43 5.60
C THR A 58 20.12 0.86 5.68
N GLN A 59 19.52 0.86 6.87
CA GLN A 59 18.18 0.34 7.10
C GLN A 59 17.19 1.50 7.28
N LEU A 60 16.14 1.49 6.46
CA LEU A 60 15.05 2.46 6.57
C LEU A 60 13.73 1.76 6.91
N GLY A 61 12.90 2.46 7.66
CA GLY A 61 11.50 2.11 7.89
C GLY A 61 10.62 3.01 7.06
N LEU A 62 9.69 2.44 6.29
CA LEU A 62 8.71 3.16 5.49
C LEU A 62 7.33 2.85 6.04
N GLN A 63 6.63 3.88 6.51
CA GLN A 63 5.26 3.78 6.99
C GLN A 63 4.37 4.61 6.09
N ILE A 64 3.38 3.94 5.49
CA ILE A 64 2.43 4.55 4.58
C ILE A 64 1.03 4.40 5.19
N SER A 65 0.32 5.52 5.31
CA SER A 65 -1.03 5.56 5.89
C SER A 65 -1.98 6.33 4.98
N PRO A 66 -3.29 6.01 4.96
CA PRO A 66 -4.28 6.84 4.30
C PRO A 66 -4.30 8.26 4.88
N ALA A 67 -4.52 9.26 4.04
CA ALA A 67 -4.71 10.62 4.54
C ALA A 67 -5.99 10.76 5.36
N THR A 68 -5.88 11.57 6.41
CA THR A 68 -6.99 11.85 7.31
C THR A 68 -7.99 12.81 6.66
N ALA A 69 -9.26 12.73 7.08
CA ALA A 69 -10.30 13.64 6.61
C ALA A 69 -9.96 15.10 6.97
N GLU A 70 -9.29 15.32 8.10
CA GLU A 70 -8.78 16.60 8.55
C GLU A 70 -7.78 17.17 7.55
N LYS A 71 -6.87 16.34 7.02
CA LYS A 71 -5.88 16.77 6.03
C LYS A 71 -6.53 17.21 4.73
N TYR A 72 -7.51 16.46 4.23
CA TYR A 72 -8.26 16.87 3.04
C TYR A 72 -9.01 18.19 3.26
N ARG A 73 -9.65 18.36 4.43
CA ARG A 73 -10.35 19.62 4.76
C ARG A 73 -9.40 20.82 4.81
N GLU A 74 -8.19 20.64 5.33
CA GLU A 74 -7.14 21.67 5.31
C GLU A 74 -6.78 22.06 3.88
N LEU A 75 -6.48 21.08 3.02
CA LEU A 75 -6.03 21.30 1.65
C LEU A 75 -7.11 21.96 0.78
N LEU A 76 -8.34 21.45 0.83
CA LEU A 76 -9.46 22.00 0.06
C LEU A 76 -9.76 23.45 0.45
N LYS A 77 -9.69 23.78 1.75
CA LYS A 77 -9.83 25.17 2.22
C LYS A 77 -8.69 26.05 1.74
N LYS A 78 -7.46 25.54 1.75
CA LYS A 78 -6.25 26.28 1.37
C LYS A 78 -6.19 26.56 -0.13
N THR A 79 -6.58 25.60 -0.96
CA THR A 79 -6.49 25.70 -2.44
C THR A 79 -7.77 26.24 -3.08
N GLY A 80 -8.90 26.21 -2.36
CA GLY A 80 -10.21 26.55 -2.93
C GLY A 80 -10.75 25.52 -3.93
N GLN A 81 -10.08 24.36 -4.05
CA GLN A 81 -10.54 23.29 -4.91
C GLN A 81 -11.75 22.57 -4.29
N LYS A 82 -12.59 21.97 -5.15
CA LYS A 82 -13.76 21.19 -4.72
C LYS A 82 -13.43 19.74 -4.42
N GLU A 83 -12.34 19.24 -4.98
CA GLU A 83 -11.88 17.87 -4.85
C GLU A 83 -10.34 17.85 -4.86
N PHE A 84 -9.78 16.77 -4.34
CA PHE A 84 -8.33 16.54 -4.29
C PHE A 84 -8.08 15.06 -4.62
N PRO A 85 -7.01 14.73 -5.36
CA PRO A 85 -6.64 13.33 -5.57
C PRO A 85 -6.41 12.61 -4.24
N GLU A 86 -6.57 11.29 -4.24
CA GLU A 86 -6.28 10.47 -3.06
C GLU A 86 -4.81 10.64 -2.64
N LEU A 87 -4.61 10.89 -1.34
CA LEU A 87 -3.33 11.11 -0.70
C LEU A 87 -3.01 10.01 0.30
N VAL A 88 -1.71 9.78 0.45
CA VAL A 88 -1.11 8.98 1.51
C VAL A 88 -0.17 9.85 2.34
N GLU A 89 -0.15 9.55 3.63
CA GLU A 89 0.88 9.98 4.57
C GLU A 89 2.10 9.08 4.39
N ILE A 90 3.29 9.67 4.35
CA ILE A 90 4.54 8.97 4.12
C ILE A 90 5.50 9.36 5.23
N SER A 91 5.82 8.42 6.10
CA SER A 91 6.83 8.60 7.15
C SER A 91 8.03 7.69 6.89
N ILE A 92 9.23 8.26 6.93
CA ILE A 92 10.47 7.54 6.69
C ILE A 92 11.34 7.62 7.94
N PHE A 93 11.81 6.46 8.40
CA PHE A 93 12.58 6.31 9.63
C PHE A 93 13.97 5.77 9.33
N ASP A 94 14.97 6.24 10.08
CA ASP A 94 16.26 5.57 10.22
C ASP A 94 16.13 4.46 11.26
N LEU A 95 16.49 3.23 10.88
CA LEU A 95 16.44 2.05 11.75
C LEU A 95 17.82 1.63 12.25
N SER A 96 18.88 2.38 11.94
CA SER A 96 20.25 2.10 12.38
C SER A 96 20.42 2.22 13.91
N PRO A 97 19.82 3.23 14.60
CA PRO A 97 19.83 3.29 16.05
C PRO A 97 18.88 2.23 16.67
N SER A 98 19.06 1.94 17.97
CA SER A 98 18.17 1.03 18.70
C SER A 98 16.72 1.52 18.77
N THR A 99 16.50 2.83 18.63
CA THR A 99 15.19 3.46 18.55
C THR A 99 15.03 4.13 17.18
N PRO A 100 13.98 3.79 16.40
CA PRO A 100 13.74 4.42 15.10
C PRO A 100 13.67 5.93 15.19
N THR A 101 14.35 6.62 14.27
CA THR A 101 14.34 8.10 14.20
C THR A 101 13.60 8.55 12.96
N LEU A 102 12.60 9.42 13.09
CA LEU A 102 11.88 9.98 11.94
C LEU A 102 12.82 10.90 11.12
N LEU A 103 13.08 10.53 9.88
CA LEU A 103 13.88 11.32 8.93
C LEU A 103 13.03 12.27 8.10
N SER A 104 11.84 11.82 7.68
CA SER A 104 10.95 12.58 6.80
C SER A 104 9.50 12.23 7.07
N HIS A 105 8.64 13.23 6.93
CA HIS A 105 7.19 13.10 7.04
C HIS A 105 6.52 14.01 6.02
N THR A 106 5.87 13.42 5.02
CA THR A 106 5.26 14.15 3.92
C THR A 106 3.93 13.54 3.48
N TRP A 107 3.25 14.26 2.59
CA TRP A 107 2.01 13.82 1.95
C TRP A 107 2.27 13.66 0.45
N GLY A 108 1.79 12.57 -0.14
CA GLY A 108 1.94 12.29 -1.57
C GLY A 108 0.66 11.68 -2.16
N GLY A 109 0.52 11.69 -3.48
CA GLY A 109 -0.61 11.03 -4.14
C GLY A 109 -0.53 9.50 -4.00
N ALA A 110 -1.66 8.83 -3.79
CA ALA A 110 -1.75 7.36 -3.76
C ALA A 110 -1.36 6.70 -5.10
N ASN A 111 -1.41 7.46 -6.19
CA ASN A 111 -0.89 7.11 -7.51
C ASN A 111 0.14 8.16 -7.94
N SER A 112 1.37 8.04 -7.45
CA SER A 112 2.42 9.03 -7.73
C SER A 112 3.82 8.46 -7.55
N ARG A 113 4.81 9.17 -8.09
CA ARG A 113 6.24 8.91 -7.89
C ARG A 113 6.81 10.03 -7.02
N GLN A 114 7.47 9.68 -5.93
CA GLN A 114 8.00 10.60 -4.93
C GLN A 114 9.50 10.36 -4.72
N GLY A 115 10.30 11.41 -4.90
CA GLY A 115 11.75 11.36 -4.68
C GLY A 115 12.14 11.91 -3.31
N TYR A 116 13.03 11.21 -2.61
CA TYR A 116 13.58 11.61 -1.32
C TYR A 116 15.11 11.64 -1.39
N GLY A 117 15.69 12.84 -1.34
CA GLY A 117 17.14 13.02 -1.41
C GLY A 117 17.85 12.82 -0.07
N SER A 118 19.01 12.16 -0.10
CA SER A 118 19.99 12.06 1.00
C SER A 118 19.43 11.64 2.37
N LEU A 119 18.51 10.69 2.41
CA LEU A 119 18.05 10.07 3.66
C LEU A 119 19.14 9.12 4.18
N SER A 120 19.76 9.48 5.30
CA SER A 120 20.88 8.73 5.91
C SER A 120 21.97 8.34 4.88
N GLY A 121 22.29 9.28 3.98
CA GLY A 121 23.37 9.15 3.00
C GLY A 121 23.00 8.49 1.66
N ALA A 122 21.72 8.15 1.44
CA ALA A 122 21.24 7.61 0.17
C ALA A 122 19.95 8.29 -0.29
N ALA A 123 19.78 8.42 -1.61
CA ALA A 123 18.53 8.87 -2.19
C ALA A 123 17.64 7.65 -2.50
N ILE A 124 16.35 7.80 -2.27
CA ILE A 124 15.35 6.80 -2.67
C ILE A 124 14.24 7.46 -3.47
N GLU A 125 13.63 6.69 -4.34
CA GLU A 125 12.39 7.03 -5.03
C GLU A 125 11.34 5.98 -4.65
N ILE A 126 10.14 6.43 -4.33
CA ILE A 126 9.01 5.57 -4.02
C ILE A 126 7.91 5.82 -5.05
N MET A 127 7.50 4.76 -5.74
CA MET A 127 6.36 4.78 -6.65
C MET A 127 5.18 4.09 -5.98
N PHE A 128 4.07 4.82 -5.89
CA PHE A 128 2.80 4.34 -5.37
C PHE A 128 1.86 4.02 -6.52
N ILE A 129 1.30 2.82 -6.50
CA ILE A 129 0.28 2.37 -7.46
C ILE A 129 -0.90 1.79 -6.67
N LYS A 130 -2.09 2.35 -6.88
CA LYS A 130 -3.35 1.83 -6.37
C LYS A 130 -4.26 1.54 -7.57
N PRO A 131 -4.51 0.26 -7.91
CA PRO A 131 -5.30 -0.10 -9.08
C PRO A 131 -6.71 0.52 -9.03
N GLN A 132 -7.21 0.95 -10.18
CA GLN A 132 -8.62 1.28 -10.34
C GLN A 132 -9.29 0.12 -11.05
N CYS A 133 -10.19 -0.56 -10.37
CA CYS A 133 -10.98 -1.61 -10.99
C CYS A 133 -12.29 -1.06 -11.49
N VAL A 134 -12.58 -1.35 -12.76
CA VAL A 134 -13.84 -1.02 -13.40
C VAL A 134 -14.72 -2.26 -13.36
N LYS A 135 -15.98 -2.09 -12.94
CA LYS A 135 -16.96 -3.17 -13.03
C LYS A 135 -17.51 -3.24 -14.45
N LEU A 136 -17.71 -4.45 -14.97
CA LEU A 136 -18.25 -4.63 -16.32
C LEU A 136 -19.63 -3.98 -16.48
N GLU A 137 -20.41 -3.90 -15.40
CA GLU A 137 -21.72 -3.27 -15.36
C GLU A 137 -21.67 -1.75 -15.53
N GLU A 138 -20.54 -1.10 -15.22
CA GLU A 138 -20.31 0.34 -15.32
C GLU A 138 -19.84 0.78 -16.73
N LEU A 139 -19.54 -0.19 -17.61
CA LEU A 139 -19.08 0.05 -18.99
C LEU A 139 -20.22 0.10 -20.04
N LYS A 140 -21.47 0.28 -19.59
CA LYS A 140 -22.66 0.27 -20.46
C LYS A 140 -23.05 1.65 -20.99
#